data_AF-A0A1V3LC99-F1
#
_entry.id   AF-A0A1V3LC99-F1
#
_cell.length_a   1.000
_cell.length_b   1.000
_cell.length_c   1.000
_cell.angle_alpha   90.00
_cell.angle_beta   90.00
_cell.angle_gamma   90.00
#
_symmetry.space_group_name_H-M   'P 1'
#
loop_
_entity.id
_entity.type
_entity.pdbx_description
1 polymer ?
#
loop_
_entity_poly.entity_id
_entity_poly.type
_entity_poly.pdbx_seq_one_letter_code
_entity_poly.pdbx_strand_id
1 'polypeptide(L)'
;MNKLTKITATALFTLFLTACDKAADKTADAAKPETTQQAEAAKPAETAAPVMTAEAQEKADYEKLIAWNQEQGAVQAQNQQKLQQALNAAMEAKDENKVKAAVEEFNKNVQTSIASLDALDVKSDLISNAKNKTKEVLTLASELLVAQANLKTEEDQKAYAEKAMKLQGEMQSLAELGAQIEAKFNPAPAQSATPSTEQPAQAPATK
;
A
#
# COMPACT_ATOMS: atom_id res chain seq x y z
N MET A 1 -12.96 -31.75 9.24
CA MET A 1 -13.33 -30.40 8.76
C MET A 1 -12.07 -29.55 8.82
N ASN A 2 -11.56 -29.05 7.69
CA ASN A 2 -10.52 -28.00 7.58
C ASN A 2 -10.36 -27.66 6.09
N LYS A 3 -11.20 -26.75 5.58
CA LYS A 3 -11.18 -26.32 4.16
C LYS A 3 -11.32 -24.79 3.99
N LEU A 4 -10.87 -23.98 4.95
CA LEU A 4 -11.05 -22.52 4.91
C LEU A 4 -9.78 -21.69 5.18
N THR A 5 -8.60 -22.25 4.94
CA THR A 5 -7.30 -21.54 5.13
C THR A 5 -6.52 -21.39 3.81
N LYS A 6 -7.22 -21.29 2.68
CA LYS A 6 -6.61 -21.13 1.34
C LYS A 6 -7.06 -19.86 0.59
N ILE A 7 -7.52 -18.84 1.32
CA ILE A 7 -7.73 -17.50 0.77
C ILE A 7 -6.69 -16.58 1.43
N THR A 8 -5.42 -16.85 1.19
CA THR A 8 -4.29 -16.09 1.71
C THR A 8 -3.70 -15.22 0.60
N ALA A 9 -3.68 -13.91 0.86
CA ALA A 9 -2.77 -12.88 0.34
C ALA A 9 -2.62 -12.67 -1.18
N THR A 10 -3.20 -13.51 -2.04
CA THR A 10 -3.00 -13.43 -3.50
C THR A 10 -4.07 -12.60 -4.21
N ALA A 11 -5.16 -12.25 -3.52
CA ALA A 11 -6.24 -11.43 -4.08
C ALA A 11 -5.87 -9.95 -4.18
N LEU A 12 -5.05 -9.42 -3.26
CA LEU A 12 -4.67 -8.01 -3.27
C LEU A 12 -3.73 -7.65 -4.44
N PHE A 13 -2.85 -8.57 -4.84
CA PHE A 13 -1.92 -8.33 -5.96
C PHE A 13 -2.55 -8.52 -7.35
N THR A 14 -3.64 -9.27 -7.46
CA THR A 14 -4.30 -9.54 -8.75
C THR A 14 -5.29 -8.44 -9.16
N LEU A 15 -5.84 -7.70 -8.20
CA LEU A 15 -6.71 -6.54 -8.49
C LEU A 15 -5.93 -5.33 -9.04
N PHE A 16 -4.61 -5.25 -8.84
CA PHE A 16 -3.77 -4.19 -9.42
C PHE A 16 -3.41 -4.42 -10.90
N LEU A 17 -3.46 -5.66 -11.38
CA LEU A 17 -3.07 -6.01 -12.75
C LEU A 17 -4.26 -6.03 -13.72
N THR A 18 -5.49 -6.27 -13.24
CA THR A 18 -6.68 -6.38 -14.11
C THR A 18 -7.28 -5.03 -14.51
N ALA A 19 -6.77 -3.91 -13.99
CA ALA A 19 -7.20 -2.55 -14.36
C ALA A 19 -6.30 -1.85 -15.40
N CYS A 20 -5.17 -2.46 -15.78
CA CYS A 20 -4.25 -1.91 -16.80
C CYS A 20 -4.23 -2.72 -18.11
N ASP A 21 -5.25 -3.53 -18.36
CA ASP A 21 -5.46 -4.18 -19.67
C ASP A 21 -6.86 -3.89 -20.21
N LYS A 22 -7.13 -2.62 -20.50
CA LYS A 22 -8.12 -2.25 -21.51
C LYS A 22 -7.50 -1.25 -22.47
N ALA A 23 -7.02 -1.81 -23.58
CA ALA A 23 -6.47 -1.12 -24.73
C ALA A 23 -7.41 -0.05 -25.30
N ALA A 24 -6.74 1.00 -25.79
CA ALA A 24 -7.23 1.96 -26.76
C ALA A 24 -7.93 1.31 -27.97
N ASP A 25 -9.06 1.87 -28.39
CA ASP A 25 -9.42 2.06 -29.81
C ASP A 25 -10.53 3.12 -29.95
N LYS A 26 -10.29 4.10 -30.85
CA LYS A 26 -11.19 5.05 -31.54
C LYS A 26 -12.38 5.68 -30.79
N THR A 27 -12.59 6.99 -30.85
CA THR A 27 -12.99 7.68 -32.09
C THR A 27 -12.83 9.20 -31.91
N ALA A 28 -12.27 9.84 -32.94
CA ALA A 28 -12.34 11.29 -33.12
C ALA A 28 -13.73 11.67 -33.62
N ASP A 29 -14.37 12.68 -33.02
CA ASP A 29 -15.28 13.54 -33.76
C ASP A 29 -15.19 14.97 -33.26
N ALA A 30 -15.15 15.87 -34.23
CA ALA A 30 -14.97 17.30 -34.08
C ALA A 30 -16.34 17.97 -33.93
N ALA A 31 -16.47 18.87 -32.95
CA ALA A 31 -17.47 19.93 -33.01
C ALA A 31 -16.82 21.27 -32.63
N LYS A 32 -16.78 22.16 -33.61
CA LYS A 32 -16.30 23.54 -33.61
C LYS A 32 -17.27 24.47 -32.83
N PRO A 33 -16.83 25.63 -32.29
CA PRO A 33 -17.49 26.37 -31.23
C PRO A 33 -18.40 27.51 -31.73
N GLU A 34 -19.33 27.96 -30.89
CA GLU A 34 -19.92 29.30 -30.99
C GLU A 34 -20.06 29.98 -29.61
N THR A 35 -19.29 31.06 -29.51
CA THR A 35 -19.45 32.35 -28.83
C THR A 35 -20.70 32.59 -27.98
N THR A 36 -20.48 33.03 -26.73
CA THR A 36 -21.01 34.31 -26.24
C THR A 36 -20.04 34.90 -25.22
N GLN A 37 -19.42 36.02 -25.61
CA GLN A 37 -18.70 36.93 -24.72
C GLN A 37 -19.70 37.67 -23.83
N GLN A 38 -19.39 37.78 -22.54
CA GLN A 38 -19.66 39.00 -21.78
C GLN A 38 -18.41 39.33 -20.96
N ALA A 39 -17.97 40.57 -21.11
CA ALA A 39 -16.81 41.15 -20.47
C ALA A 39 -17.21 41.96 -19.23
N GLU A 40 -16.19 42.23 -18.39
CA GLU A 40 -16.09 43.10 -17.19
C GLU A 40 -15.90 42.32 -15.88
N ALA A 41 -14.95 42.61 -15.00
CA ALA A 41 -13.97 43.69 -14.89
C ALA A 41 -12.74 43.20 -14.08
N ALA A 42 -11.65 43.95 -14.18
CA ALA A 42 -10.34 43.65 -13.61
C ALA A 42 -10.30 43.51 -12.07
N LYS A 43 -9.58 42.48 -11.60
CA LYS A 43 -8.83 42.46 -10.33
C LYS A 43 -7.67 41.45 -10.46
N PRO A 44 -6.41 41.81 -10.15
CA PRO A 44 -5.32 40.83 -10.12
C PRO A 44 -5.48 40.03 -8.82
N ALA A 45 -5.84 38.75 -8.94
CA ALA A 45 -5.80 37.81 -7.84
C ALA A 45 -4.96 36.62 -8.28
N GLU A 46 -3.99 36.31 -7.43
CA GLU A 46 -3.06 35.20 -7.42
C GLU A 46 -3.48 33.97 -8.22
N THR A 47 -2.47 33.35 -8.82
CA THR A 47 -2.43 31.97 -9.31
C THR A 47 -2.88 30.99 -8.22
N ALA A 48 -4.18 30.95 -7.92
CA ALA A 48 -4.78 29.92 -7.11
C ALA A 48 -4.82 28.66 -7.95
N ALA A 49 -3.93 27.71 -7.63
CA ALA A 49 -4.08 26.34 -8.06
C ALA A 49 -5.54 25.89 -7.81
N PRO A 50 -6.12 25.03 -8.67
CA PRO A 50 -7.47 24.54 -8.45
C PRO A 50 -7.55 23.90 -7.06
N VAL A 51 -8.37 24.47 -6.19
CA VAL A 51 -8.62 23.92 -4.85
C VAL A 51 -9.42 22.63 -5.06
N MET A 52 -8.74 21.49 -4.98
CA MET A 52 -9.38 20.18 -4.98
C MET A 52 -10.24 20.02 -3.72
N THR A 53 -11.33 19.26 -3.81
CA THR A 53 -12.10 18.87 -2.62
C THR A 53 -11.24 17.99 -1.72
N ALA A 54 -11.55 17.94 -0.41
CA ALA A 54 -10.84 17.08 0.52
C ALA A 54 -10.86 15.60 0.08
N GLU A 55 -11.98 15.14 -0.48
CA GLU A 55 -12.12 13.77 -1.01
C GLU A 55 -11.25 13.53 -2.25
N ALA A 56 -11.20 14.48 -3.18
CA ALA A 56 -10.34 14.38 -4.37
C ALA A 56 -8.85 14.43 -3.99
N GLN A 57 -8.48 15.28 -3.02
CA GLN A 57 -7.13 15.37 -2.48
C GLN A 57 -6.71 14.06 -1.81
N GLU A 58 -7.58 13.46 -0.99
CA GLU A 58 -7.27 12.19 -0.33
C GLU A 58 -7.12 11.04 -1.33
N LYS A 59 -7.98 10.98 -2.35
CA LYS A 59 -7.85 9.99 -3.43
C LYS A 59 -6.52 10.15 -4.19
N ALA A 60 -6.13 11.39 -4.50
CA ALA A 60 -4.86 11.66 -5.16
C ALA A 60 -3.66 11.26 -4.28
N ASP A 61 -3.73 11.48 -2.98
CA ASP A 61 -2.69 11.06 -2.04
C ASP A 61 -2.61 9.53 -1.92
N TYR A 62 -3.76 8.85 -1.93
CA TYR A 62 -3.81 7.39 -1.98
C TYR A 62 -3.15 6.84 -3.25
N GLU A 63 -3.47 7.41 -4.42
CA GLU A 63 -2.86 7.03 -5.70
C GLU A 63 -1.33 7.20 -5.71
N LYS A 64 -0.79 8.26 -5.07
CA LYS A 64 0.66 8.42 -4.89
C LYS A 64 1.27 7.29 -4.07
N LEU A 65 0.64 6.91 -2.96
CA LEU A 65 1.13 5.83 -2.10
C LEU A 65 1.13 4.48 -2.83
N ILE A 66 0.09 4.23 -3.62
CA ILE A 66 -0.01 3.07 -4.51
C ILE A 66 1.13 3.05 -5.53
N ALA A 67 1.36 4.16 -6.23
CA ALA A 67 2.40 4.25 -7.25
C ALA A 67 3.78 3.99 -6.64
N TRP A 68 4.06 4.62 -5.49
CA TRP A 68 5.26 4.35 -4.72
C TRP A 68 5.40 2.87 -4.36
N ASN A 69 4.34 2.22 -3.88
CA ASN A 69 4.39 0.81 -3.49
C ASN A 69 4.69 -0.12 -4.68
N GLN A 70 4.13 0.17 -5.86
CA GLN A 70 4.44 -0.58 -7.09
C GLN A 70 5.92 -0.45 -7.47
N GLU A 71 6.47 0.76 -7.41
CA GLU A 71 7.90 0.99 -7.65
C GLU A 71 8.78 0.23 -6.65
N GLN A 72 8.36 0.20 -5.38
CA GLN A 72 9.10 -0.53 -4.34
C GLN A 72 9.08 -2.05 -4.55
N GLY A 73 8.10 -2.63 -5.25
CA GLY A 73 8.04 -4.08 -5.48
C GLY A 73 9.29 -4.62 -6.19
N ALA A 74 9.71 -3.96 -7.26
CA ALA A 74 10.93 -4.34 -7.99
C ALA A 74 12.21 -4.07 -7.17
N VAL A 75 12.26 -2.93 -6.49
CA VAL A 75 13.39 -2.54 -5.61
C VAL A 75 13.58 -3.57 -4.49
N GLN A 76 12.49 -3.97 -3.83
CA GLN A 76 12.52 -4.92 -2.73
C GLN A 76 12.95 -6.32 -3.21
N ALA A 77 12.44 -6.77 -4.36
CA ALA A 77 12.85 -8.05 -4.96
C ALA A 77 14.36 -8.06 -5.27
N GLN A 78 14.87 -6.98 -5.87
CA GLN A 78 16.29 -6.84 -6.16
C GLN A 78 17.14 -6.82 -4.89
N ASN A 79 16.72 -6.10 -3.85
CA ASN A 79 17.46 -6.00 -2.59
C ASN A 79 17.48 -7.32 -1.83
N GLN A 80 16.37 -8.08 -1.82
CA GLN A 80 16.32 -9.43 -1.25
C GLN A 80 17.25 -10.39 -1.99
N GLN A 81 17.27 -10.34 -3.33
CA GLN A 81 18.18 -11.16 -4.13
C GLN A 81 19.65 -10.84 -3.81
N LYS A 82 20.01 -9.56 -3.74
CA LYS A 82 21.38 -9.13 -3.38
C LYS A 82 21.77 -9.60 -1.98
N LEU A 83 20.87 -9.46 -1.00
CA LEU A 83 21.10 -9.94 0.36
C LEU A 83 21.36 -11.45 0.35
N GLN A 84 20.51 -12.25 -0.31
CA GLN A 84 20.68 -13.70 -0.37
C GLN A 84 22.02 -14.11 -1.00
N GLN A 85 22.43 -13.43 -2.08
CA GLN A 85 23.73 -13.68 -2.71
C GLN A 85 24.90 -13.35 -1.77
N ALA A 86 24.84 -12.19 -1.10
CA ALA A 86 25.88 -11.76 -0.17
C ALA A 86 25.98 -12.68 1.05
N LEU A 87 24.85 -13.15 1.59
CA LEU A 87 24.81 -14.10 2.69
C LEU A 87 25.37 -15.47 2.28
N ASN A 88 25.03 -15.98 1.09
CA ASN A 88 25.59 -17.23 0.58
C ASN A 88 27.12 -17.15 0.44
N ALA A 89 27.63 -16.06 -0.16
CA ALA A 89 29.07 -15.84 -0.29
C ALA A 89 29.76 -15.71 1.08
N ALA A 90 29.11 -15.08 2.07
CA ALA A 90 29.62 -14.97 3.42
C ALA A 90 29.69 -16.34 4.13
N MET A 91 28.67 -17.19 3.95
CA MET A 91 28.64 -18.56 4.49
C MET A 91 29.71 -19.45 3.85
N GLU A 92 29.90 -19.37 2.54
CA GLU A 92 30.98 -20.10 1.83
C GLU A 92 32.36 -19.67 2.33
N ALA A 93 32.55 -18.37 2.57
CA ALA A 93 33.78 -17.83 3.13
C ALA A 93 33.94 -18.06 4.65
N LYS A 94 32.89 -18.53 5.34
CA LYS A 94 32.81 -18.64 6.81
C LYS A 94 33.18 -17.33 7.51
N ASP A 95 32.73 -16.20 6.94
CA ASP A 95 33.12 -14.86 7.37
C ASP A 95 31.92 -14.11 7.96
N GLU A 96 31.84 -14.10 9.29
CA GLU A 96 30.77 -13.42 10.02
C GLU A 96 30.73 -11.90 9.77
N ASN A 97 31.88 -11.26 9.48
CA ASN A 97 31.90 -9.83 9.18
C ASN A 97 31.22 -9.55 7.83
N LYS A 98 31.30 -10.48 6.86
CA LYS A 98 30.56 -10.38 5.61
C LYS A 98 29.06 -10.57 5.78
N VAL A 99 28.62 -11.39 6.74
CA VAL A 99 27.19 -11.49 7.10
C VAL A 99 26.69 -10.14 7.61
N LYS A 100 27.44 -9.51 8.53
CA LYS A 100 27.09 -8.17 9.05
C LYS A 100 27.05 -7.11 7.96
N ALA A 101 28.09 -7.04 7.13
CA ALA A 101 28.15 -6.09 6.02
C ALA A 101 27.00 -6.27 5.02
N ALA A 102 26.59 -7.51 4.73
CA ALA A 102 25.45 -7.80 3.87
C ALA A 102 24.13 -7.27 4.46
N VAL A 103 23.92 -7.47 5.77
CA VAL A 103 22.75 -6.96 6.49
C VAL A 103 22.75 -5.43 6.54
N GLU A 104 23.89 -4.80 6.81
CA GLU A 104 24.05 -3.34 6.82
C GLU A 104 23.75 -2.73 5.44
N GLU A 105 24.26 -3.32 4.36
CA GLU A 105 23.99 -2.86 2.99
C GLU A 105 22.52 -3.02 2.62
N PHE A 106 21.88 -4.14 3.00
CA PHE A 106 20.44 -4.29 2.83
C PHE A 106 19.66 -3.20 3.57
N ASN A 107 20.02 -2.92 4.82
CA ASN A 107 19.35 -1.89 5.61
C ASN A 107 19.54 -0.48 5.05
N LYS A 108 20.70 -0.16 4.46
CA LYS A 108 20.89 1.09 3.74
C LYS A 108 19.92 1.24 2.56
N ASN A 109 19.65 0.15 1.86
CA ASN A 109 18.65 0.17 0.78
C ASN A 109 17.23 0.34 1.33
N VAL A 110 16.90 -0.26 2.48
CA VAL A 110 15.61 0.00 3.17
C VAL A 110 15.49 1.47 3.60
N GLN A 111 16.56 2.08 4.12
CA GLN A 111 16.57 3.51 4.47
C GLN A 111 16.38 4.41 3.24
N THR A 112 16.88 4.00 2.08
CA THR A 112 16.64 4.70 0.80
C THR A 112 15.16 4.62 0.42
N SER A 113 14.52 3.45 0.56
CA SER A 113 13.08 3.30 0.39
C SER A 113 12.28 4.16 1.37
N ILE A 114 12.67 4.20 2.65
CA ILE A 114 12.03 5.08 3.66
C ILE A 114 12.16 6.56 3.27
N ALA A 115 13.34 7.00 2.83
CA ALA A 115 13.53 8.38 2.38
C ALA A 115 12.64 8.72 1.17
N SER A 116 12.48 7.78 0.23
CA SER A 116 11.56 7.96 -0.91
C SER A 116 10.09 8.02 -0.48
N LEU A 117 9.71 7.29 0.57
CA LEU A 117 8.37 7.34 1.16
C LEU A 117 8.13 8.69 1.84
N ASP A 118 9.10 9.17 2.63
CA ASP A 118 9.00 10.45 3.32
C ASP A 118 8.86 11.63 2.33
N ALA A 119 9.50 11.53 1.16
CA ALA A 119 9.42 12.52 0.09
C ALA A 119 8.03 12.62 -0.58
N LEU A 120 7.11 11.67 -0.34
CA LEU A 120 5.74 11.78 -0.85
C LEU A 120 4.99 12.93 -0.16
N ASP A 121 4.58 13.92 -0.96
CA ASP A 121 3.64 14.96 -0.54
C ASP A 121 2.25 14.37 -0.37
N VAL A 122 1.84 14.16 0.88
CA VAL A 122 0.55 13.60 1.29
C VAL A 122 -0.07 14.57 2.28
N LYS A 123 -1.33 14.95 2.04
CA LYS A 123 -2.06 15.98 2.80
C LYS A 123 -3.20 15.39 3.62
N SER A 124 -3.80 14.27 3.20
CA SER A 124 -4.81 13.58 4.01
C SER A 124 -4.22 13.00 5.28
N ASP A 125 -4.92 13.18 6.40
CA ASP A 125 -4.60 12.55 7.69
C ASP A 125 -4.60 11.02 7.61
N LEU A 126 -5.58 10.42 6.94
CA LEU A 126 -5.70 8.97 6.81
C LEU A 126 -4.50 8.39 6.05
N ILE A 127 -4.16 8.99 4.90
CA ILE A 127 -3.05 8.51 4.07
C ILE A 127 -1.69 8.84 4.71
N SER A 128 -1.57 9.99 5.38
CA SER A 128 -0.37 10.35 6.14
C SER A 128 -0.11 9.36 7.28
N ASN A 129 -1.17 8.93 7.98
CA ASN A 129 -1.08 7.90 9.01
C ASN A 129 -0.63 6.55 8.41
N ALA A 130 -1.17 6.14 7.27
CA ALA A 130 -0.71 4.94 6.53
C ALA A 130 0.78 5.02 6.17
N LYS A 131 1.21 6.17 5.63
CA LYS A 131 2.60 6.45 5.26
C LYS A 131 3.53 6.30 6.47
N ASN A 132 3.19 6.93 7.60
CA ASN A 132 3.99 6.89 8.81
C ASN A 132 4.11 5.48 9.40
N LYS A 133 3.00 4.73 9.45
CA LYS A 133 3.02 3.33 9.93
C LYS A 133 3.84 2.42 9.02
N THR A 134 3.76 2.64 7.71
CA THR A 134 4.61 1.92 6.75
C THR A 134 6.09 2.20 7.03
N LYS A 135 6.47 3.46 7.29
CA LYS A 135 7.83 3.83 7.68
C LYS A 135 8.27 3.14 8.98
N GLU A 136 7.43 3.14 10.01
CA GLU A 136 7.72 2.51 11.30
C GLU A 136 7.94 1.01 11.15
N VAL A 137 7.10 0.32 10.38
CA VAL A 137 7.26 -1.11 10.05
C VAL A 137 8.59 -1.36 9.33
N LEU A 138 8.91 -0.58 8.29
CA LEU A 138 10.18 -0.72 7.55
C LEU A 138 11.40 -0.48 8.44
N THR A 139 11.30 0.51 9.33
CA THR A 139 12.37 0.88 10.27
C THR A 139 12.61 -0.26 11.26
N LEU A 140 11.55 -0.72 11.93
CA LEU A 140 11.64 -1.81 12.91
C LEU A 140 12.11 -3.11 12.27
N ALA A 141 11.65 -3.45 11.07
CA ALA A 141 12.13 -4.63 10.35
C ALA A 141 13.62 -4.54 10.02
N SER A 142 14.10 -3.37 9.60
CA SER A 142 15.53 -3.14 9.32
C SER A 142 16.38 -3.26 10.60
N GLU A 143 15.93 -2.66 11.70
CA GLU A 143 16.59 -2.74 12.99
C GLU A 143 16.61 -4.17 13.55
N LEU A 144 15.54 -4.93 13.34
CA LEU A 144 15.45 -6.32 13.79
C LEU A 144 16.46 -7.21 13.06
N LEU A 145 16.69 -6.99 11.76
CA LEU A 145 17.74 -7.67 11.01
C LEU A 145 19.15 -7.32 11.53
N VAL A 146 19.43 -6.05 11.85
CA VAL A 146 20.69 -5.66 12.50
C VAL A 146 20.85 -6.35 13.85
N ALA A 147 19.80 -6.33 14.67
CA ALA A 147 19.82 -6.96 15.98
C ALA A 147 20.09 -8.46 15.86
N GLN A 148 19.44 -9.15 14.93
CA GLN A 148 19.66 -10.58 14.67
C GLN A 148 21.13 -10.89 14.34
N ALA A 149 21.76 -10.09 13.48
CA ALA A 149 23.17 -10.26 13.11
C ALA A 149 24.16 -9.98 14.26
N ASN A 150 23.68 -9.38 15.36
CA ASN A 150 24.49 -9.01 16.52
C ASN A 150 24.07 -9.71 17.82
N LEU A 151 23.13 -10.66 17.79
CA LEU A 151 22.69 -11.43 18.96
C LEU A 151 23.86 -12.22 19.56
N LYS A 152 24.30 -11.82 20.77
CA LYS A 152 25.37 -12.53 21.51
C LYS A 152 25.00 -12.85 22.95
N THR A 153 24.18 -12.00 23.56
CA THR A 153 23.86 -12.04 24.98
C THR A 153 22.35 -12.23 25.22
N GLU A 154 21.98 -12.59 26.44
CA GLU A 154 20.56 -12.62 26.86
C GLU A 154 19.91 -11.23 26.78
N GLU A 155 20.67 -10.16 27.00
CA GLU A 155 20.17 -8.79 26.89
C GLU A 155 19.83 -8.46 25.43
N ASP A 156 20.69 -8.88 24.47
CA ASP A 156 20.41 -8.74 23.04
C ASP A 156 19.16 -9.53 22.64
N GLN A 157 18.97 -10.73 23.18
CA GLN A 157 17.78 -11.55 22.91
C GLN A 157 16.50 -10.88 23.42
N LYS A 158 16.54 -10.27 24.61
CA LYS A 158 15.40 -9.52 25.15
C LYS A 158 15.08 -8.31 24.29
N ALA A 159 16.10 -7.51 23.92
CA ALA A 159 15.92 -6.34 23.06
C ALA A 159 15.37 -6.74 21.68
N TYR A 160 15.84 -7.85 21.12
CA TYR A 160 15.31 -8.41 19.87
C TYR A 160 13.83 -8.79 20.01
N ALA A 161 13.46 -9.50 21.09
CA ALA A 161 12.07 -9.91 21.33
C ALA A 161 11.13 -8.70 21.50
N GLU A 162 11.56 -7.66 22.22
CA GLU A 162 10.79 -6.42 22.37
C GLU A 162 10.57 -5.72 21.03
N LYS A 163 11.62 -5.62 20.19
CA LYS A 163 11.49 -5.06 18.83
C LYS A 163 10.58 -5.91 17.94
N ALA A 164 10.66 -7.24 18.03
CA ALA A 164 9.80 -8.13 17.28
C ALA A 164 8.32 -7.97 17.68
N MET A 165 8.02 -7.85 18.98
CA MET A 165 6.66 -7.57 19.47
C MET A 165 6.16 -6.21 18.98
N LYS A 166 7.00 -5.17 19.03
CA LYS A 166 6.63 -3.85 18.51
C LYS A 166 6.33 -3.91 17.01
N LEU A 167 7.19 -4.57 16.24
CA LEU A 167 6.99 -4.76 14.80
C LEU A 167 5.65 -5.45 14.50
N GLN A 168 5.31 -6.51 15.25
CA GLN A 168 4.03 -7.20 15.10
C GLN A 168 2.84 -6.26 15.36
N GLY A 169 2.92 -5.43 16.40
CA GLY A 169 1.89 -4.42 16.69
C GLY A 169 1.71 -3.41 15.57
N GLU A 170 2.82 -2.83 15.07
CA GLU A 170 2.76 -1.86 13.98
C GLU A 170 2.24 -2.48 12.67
N MET A 171 2.60 -3.74 12.38
CA MET A 171 2.06 -4.47 11.24
C MET A 171 0.55 -4.67 11.35
N GLN A 172 0.03 -4.95 12.54
CA GLN A 172 -1.41 -5.08 12.78
C GLN A 172 -2.13 -3.74 12.58
N SER A 173 -1.61 -2.66 13.17
CA SER A 173 -2.18 -1.33 12.98
C SER A 173 -2.13 -0.88 11.52
N LEU A 174 -1.07 -1.20 10.79
CA LEU A 174 -0.98 -0.93 9.36
C LEU A 174 -2.03 -1.72 8.56
N ALA A 175 -2.28 -2.98 8.91
CA ALA A 175 -3.32 -3.80 8.26
C ALA A 175 -4.73 -3.24 8.49
N GLU A 176 -5.05 -2.81 9.72
CA GLU A 176 -6.32 -2.17 10.05
C GLU A 176 -6.52 -0.86 9.28
N LEU A 177 -5.45 -0.09 9.10
CA LEU A 177 -5.47 1.15 8.36
C LEU A 177 -5.61 0.89 6.85
N GLY A 178 -4.96 -0.14 6.33
CA GLY A 178 -5.15 -0.64 4.97
C GLY A 178 -6.60 -1.03 4.69
N ALA A 179 -7.25 -1.76 5.60
CA ALA A 179 -8.66 -2.14 5.46
C ALA A 179 -9.59 -0.92 5.46
N GLN A 180 -9.32 0.10 6.28
CA GLN A 180 -10.09 1.35 6.28
C GLN A 180 -9.95 2.12 4.95
N ILE A 181 -8.74 2.18 4.41
CA ILE A 181 -8.47 2.81 3.11
C ILE A 181 -9.17 2.04 1.99
N GLU A 182 -9.08 0.70 1.98
CA GLU A 182 -9.73 -0.13 0.98
C GLU A 182 -11.26 0.02 1.03
N ALA A 183 -11.86 -0.01 2.21
CA ALA A 183 -13.30 0.22 2.37
C ALA A 183 -13.75 1.58 1.82
N LYS A 184 -12.88 2.60 1.88
CA LYS A 184 -13.17 3.95 1.39
C LYS A 184 -12.98 4.10 -0.13
N PHE A 185 -11.91 3.57 -0.69
CA PHE A 185 -11.52 3.83 -2.08
C PHE A 185 -11.82 2.68 -3.05
N ASN A 186 -12.05 1.47 -2.53
CA ASN A 186 -12.43 0.30 -3.29
C ASN A 186 -13.49 -0.51 -2.53
N PRO A 187 -14.66 0.09 -2.22
CA PRO A 187 -15.70 -0.61 -1.50
C PRO A 187 -16.11 -1.87 -2.29
N ALA A 188 -16.19 -3.00 -1.61
CA ALA A 188 -16.74 -4.22 -2.20
C ALA A 188 -18.11 -3.88 -2.84
N PRO A 189 -18.42 -4.40 -4.05
CA PRO A 189 -19.70 -4.14 -4.67
C PRO A 189 -20.80 -4.53 -3.68
N ALA A 190 -21.66 -3.57 -3.34
CA ALA A 190 -22.80 -3.82 -2.48
C ALA A 190 -23.54 -5.02 -3.08
N GLN A 191 -23.55 -6.16 -2.37
CA GLN A 191 -24.43 -7.26 -2.72
C GLN A 191 -25.81 -6.63 -2.77
N SER A 192 -26.35 -6.49 -3.98
CA SER A 192 -27.68 -5.97 -4.18
C SER A 192 -28.59 -6.91 -3.41
N ALA A 193 -29.10 -6.46 -2.28
CA ALA A 193 -30.19 -7.14 -1.61
C ALA A 193 -31.35 -7.07 -2.59
N THR A 194 -31.47 -8.09 -3.46
CA THR A 194 -32.73 -8.35 -4.16
C THR A 194 -33.76 -8.56 -3.05
N PRO A 195 -34.77 -7.68 -2.93
CA PRO A 195 -35.84 -7.94 -2.00
C PRO A 195 -36.54 -9.20 -2.51
N SER A 196 -36.46 -10.29 -1.74
CA SER A 196 -37.37 -11.43 -1.92
C SER A 196 -38.78 -10.88 -1.75
N THR A 197 -39.40 -10.57 -2.87
CA THR A 197 -40.77 -10.09 -2.90
C THR A 197 -41.64 -11.30 -2.69
N GLU A 198 -42.19 -11.35 -1.49
CA GLU A 198 -43.36 -12.09 -1.08
C GLU A 198 -44.43 -12.11 -2.19
N GLN A 199 -45.00 -13.28 -2.49
CA GLN A 199 -46.37 -13.37 -3.07
C GLN A 199 -47.06 -14.66 -2.57
N PRO A 200 -48.37 -14.63 -2.25
CA PRO A 200 -48.93 -15.30 -1.08
C PRO A 200 -49.67 -16.61 -1.37
N ALA A 201 -50.12 -17.20 -0.26
CA ALA A 201 -51.02 -18.34 -0.11
C ALA A 201 -52.09 -18.49 -1.20
N GLN A 202 -52.22 -19.72 -1.70
CA GLN A 202 -53.51 -20.28 -2.13
C GLN A 202 -53.66 -21.70 -1.56
N ALA A 203 -54.73 -21.86 -0.78
CA ALA A 203 -55.37 -23.13 -0.47
C ALA A 203 -56.89 -22.87 -0.62
N PRO A 204 -57.76 -23.90 -0.68
CA PRO A 204 -57.61 -25.28 -1.14
C PRO A 204 -58.67 -25.61 -2.23
N ALA A 205 -58.63 -26.82 -2.82
CA ALA A 205 -59.82 -27.39 -3.47
C ALA A 205 -59.90 -28.89 -3.21
N THR A 206 -60.70 -29.26 -2.20
CA THR A 206 -61.38 -30.55 -2.09
C THR A 206 -62.62 -30.55 -2.97
N LYS A 207 -62.67 -31.53 -3.88
CA LYS A 207 -63.81 -32.22 -4.52
C LYS A 207 -65.06 -31.43 -4.91
#